data_AF-A0A934ZZN2-F1
#
_entry.id   AF-A0A934ZZN2-F1
#
_cell.length_a   1.000
_cell.length_b   1.000
_cell.length_c   1.000
_cell.angle_alpha   90.00
_cell.angle_beta   90.00
_cell.angle_gamma   90.00
#
_symmetry.space_group_name_H-M   'P 1'
#
loop_
_entity.id
_entity.type
_entity.pdbx_description
1 polymer ?
#
loop_
_entity_poly.entity_id
_entity_poly.type
_entity_poly.pdbx_seq_one_letter_code
_entity_poly.pdbx_strand_id
1 'polypeptide(L)'
;MVLQADGAIVVAGSALVSGHNQLAAVRFKSDGSLDGSFGITGRVSHPVSGDQDYGHAIAIQNDGKLILAGHTRTGAGDDMVISRLNADGSIDSAWGTGGDTVVDFASSDDRAGVLAIQADGRVLVAGYATTATGEDFAVIRLQP
;
A
#
# COMPACT_ATOMS: atom_id res chain seq x y z
N MET A 1 1.89 10.24 1.08
CA MET A 1 2.41 10.95 -0.11
C MET A 1 3.93 10.84 -0.10
N VAL A 2 4.54 10.67 -1.26
CA VAL A 2 6.00 10.69 -1.46
C VAL A 2 6.40 11.62 -2.60
N LEU A 3 7.65 12.06 -2.60
CA LEU A 3 8.30 12.80 -3.69
C LEU A 3 9.31 11.88 -4.37
N GLN A 4 9.24 11.78 -5.69
CA GLN A 4 10.21 11.07 -6.52
C GLN A 4 11.38 11.97 -6.91
N ALA A 5 12.49 11.36 -7.37
CA ALA A 5 13.71 12.09 -7.72
C ALA A 5 13.53 13.11 -8.87
N ASP A 6 12.55 12.89 -9.74
CA ASP A 6 12.15 13.80 -10.82
C ASP A 6 11.23 14.94 -10.36
N GLY A 7 10.92 15.01 -9.06
CA GLY A 7 10.01 15.98 -8.47
C GLY A 7 8.53 15.61 -8.60
N ALA A 8 8.20 14.46 -9.19
CA ALA A 8 6.84 13.97 -9.23
C ALA A 8 6.37 13.56 -7.82
N ILE A 9 5.07 13.70 -7.58
CA ILE A 9 4.44 13.45 -6.29
C ILE A 9 3.52 12.24 -6.45
N VAL A 10 3.64 11.25 -5.58
CA VAL A 10 2.70 10.11 -5.54
C VAL A 10 1.94 10.12 -4.22
N VAL A 11 0.61 10.02 -4.32
CA VAL A 11 -0.31 9.95 -3.18
C VAL A 11 -0.99 8.59 -3.20
N ALA A 12 -1.04 7.92 -2.05
CA ALA A 12 -1.82 6.69 -1.87
C ALA A 12 -3.09 6.96 -1.09
N GLY A 13 -4.09 6.10 -1.28
CA GLY A 13 -5.38 6.14 -0.62
C GLY A 13 -6.26 4.97 -1.08
N SER A 14 -7.55 5.22 -1.21
CA SER A 14 -8.51 4.25 -1.75
C SER A 14 -9.35 4.84 -2.87
N ALA A 15 -9.82 4.00 -3.78
CA ALA A 15 -10.77 4.37 -4.82
C ALA A 15 -11.99 3.43 -4.80
N LEU A 16 -13.19 3.99 -4.85
CA LEU A 16 -14.42 3.23 -4.98
C LEU A 16 -14.61 2.81 -6.45
N VAL A 17 -14.45 1.51 -6.73
CA VAL A 17 -14.58 0.92 -8.07
C VAL A 17 -15.64 -0.17 -8.01
N SER A 18 -16.73 -0.01 -8.77
CA SER A 18 -17.84 -0.99 -8.83
C SER A 18 -18.44 -1.35 -7.45
N GLY A 19 -18.42 -0.41 -6.48
CA GLY A 19 -18.96 -0.63 -5.13
C GLY A 19 -17.94 -1.17 -4.12
N HIS A 20 -16.69 -1.39 -4.51
CA HIS A 20 -15.61 -1.86 -3.64
C HIS A 20 -14.52 -0.79 -3.52
N ASN A 21 -14.09 -0.50 -2.29
CA ASN A 21 -12.87 0.28 -2.10
C ASN A 21 -11.66 -0.57 -2.52
N GLN A 22 -10.80 -0.02 -3.34
CA GLN A 22 -9.54 -0.63 -3.77
C GLN A 22 -8.37 0.23 -3.31
N LEU A 23 -7.20 -0.37 -3.06
CA LEU A 23 -5.98 0.40 -2.88
C LEU A 23 -5.77 1.29 -4.09
N ALA A 24 -5.39 2.53 -3.88
CA ALA A 24 -5.22 3.48 -4.97
C ALA A 24 -3.93 4.29 -4.83
N ALA A 25 -3.38 4.67 -5.97
CA ALA A 25 -2.33 5.68 -6.07
C ALA A 25 -2.62 6.66 -7.21
N VAL A 26 -2.22 7.91 -7.01
CA VAL A 26 -2.28 8.97 -8.03
C VAL A 26 -0.91 9.63 -8.10
N ARG A 27 -0.43 9.90 -9.32
CA ARG A 27 0.82 10.61 -9.55
C ARG A 27 0.57 11.97 -10.18
N PHE A 28 1.22 12.99 -9.62
CA PHE A 28 1.28 14.34 -10.16
C PHE A 28 2.72 14.64 -10.60
N LYS A 29 2.87 15.45 -11.64
CA LYS A 29 4.16 16.03 -12.02
C LYS A 29 4.58 17.08 -11.00
N SER A 30 5.81 17.55 -11.11
CA SER A 30 6.36 18.61 -10.25
C SER A 30 5.62 19.94 -10.35
N ASP A 31 4.89 20.18 -11.45
CA ASP A 31 4.01 21.35 -11.63
C ASP A 31 2.58 21.14 -11.05
N GLY A 32 2.32 19.99 -10.44
CA GLY A 32 1.02 19.63 -9.86
C GLY A 32 -0.01 19.11 -10.87
N SER A 33 0.31 19.07 -12.17
CA SER A 33 -0.57 18.45 -13.17
C SER A 33 -0.58 16.93 -13.03
N LEU A 34 -1.68 16.28 -13.39
CA LEU A 34 -1.79 14.82 -13.34
C LEU A 34 -0.80 14.18 -14.33
N ASP A 35 -0.02 13.20 -13.87
CA ASP A 35 0.93 12.49 -14.72
C ASP A 35 0.26 11.33 -15.45
N GLY A 36 -0.19 11.57 -16.68
CA GLY A 36 -0.87 10.56 -17.50
C GLY A 36 -0.04 9.32 -17.85
N SER A 37 1.28 9.31 -17.59
CA SER A 37 2.15 8.15 -17.82
C SER A 37 2.14 7.13 -16.68
N PHE A 38 1.54 7.46 -15.53
CA PHE A 38 1.44 6.57 -14.38
C PHE A 38 0.13 5.80 -14.36
N GLY A 39 0.21 4.47 -14.26
CA GLY A 39 -0.95 3.58 -14.28
C GLY A 39 -1.86 3.86 -15.49
N ILE A 40 -3.17 3.98 -15.23
CA ILE A 40 -4.15 4.37 -16.24
C ILE A 40 -4.49 5.85 -16.03
N THR A 41 -4.00 6.71 -16.92
CA THR A 41 -4.29 8.15 -16.92
C THR A 41 -3.91 8.86 -15.60
N GLY A 42 -2.79 8.47 -14.99
CA GLY A 42 -2.25 9.03 -13.74
C GLY A 42 -2.78 8.40 -12.48
N ARG A 43 -3.50 7.29 -12.59
CA ARG A 43 -4.19 6.63 -11.48
C ARG A 43 -3.97 5.12 -11.50
N VAL A 44 -3.92 4.55 -10.31
CA VAL A 44 -3.92 3.11 -10.07
C VAL A 44 -5.05 2.80 -9.12
N SER A 45 -5.79 1.74 -9.40
CA SER A 45 -6.70 1.09 -8.47
C SER A 45 -6.38 -0.41 -8.49
N HIS A 46 -6.13 -0.98 -7.31
CA HIS A 46 -5.67 -2.35 -7.15
C HIS A 46 -6.53 -3.08 -6.12
N PRO A 47 -7.35 -4.05 -6.53
CA PRO A 47 -8.03 -4.95 -5.60
C PRO A 47 -7.05 -6.01 -5.10
N VAL A 48 -7.06 -6.30 -3.80
CA VAL A 48 -6.16 -7.32 -3.21
C VAL A 48 -6.90 -8.64 -3.03
N SER A 49 -8.08 -8.62 -2.42
CA SER A 49 -8.89 -9.81 -2.14
C SER A 49 -10.27 -9.79 -2.81
N GLY A 50 -10.60 -8.69 -3.51
CA GLY A 50 -11.91 -8.47 -4.12
C GLY A 50 -12.97 -7.91 -3.15
N ASP A 51 -12.58 -7.54 -1.92
CA ASP A 51 -13.46 -6.87 -0.95
C ASP A 51 -13.01 -5.41 -0.71
N GLN A 52 -13.18 -4.87 0.50
CA GLN A 52 -12.80 -3.50 0.84
C GLN A 52 -11.32 -3.38 1.18
N ASP A 53 -10.59 -2.64 0.35
CA ASP A 53 -9.17 -2.37 0.52
C ASP A 53 -8.92 -0.87 0.72
N TYR A 54 -8.11 -0.53 1.73
CA TYR A 54 -7.80 0.86 2.05
C TYR A 54 -6.32 1.11 2.22
N GLY A 55 -5.81 2.12 1.51
CA GLY A 55 -4.42 2.56 1.57
C GLY A 55 -4.25 3.71 2.57
N HIS A 56 -3.26 3.60 3.46
CA HIS A 56 -2.99 4.58 4.51
C HIS A 56 -1.61 5.22 4.38
N ALA A 57 -0.62 4.45 3.89
CA ALA A 57 0.76 4.87 3.82
C ALA A 57 1.39 4.52 2.46
N ILE A 58 2.41 5.27 2.09
CA ILE A 58 3.23 5.03 0.90
C ILE A 58 4.68 5.43 1.16
N ALA A 59 5.63 4.63 0.67
CA ALA A 59 7.04 5.01 0.56
C ALA A 59 7.65 4.57 -0.78
N ILE A 60 8.84 5.09 -1.09
CA ILE A 60 9.61 4.77 -2.28
C ILE A 60 10.85 3.95 -1.91
N GLN A 61 11.07 2.82 -2.59
CA GLN A 61 12.29 2.02 -2.50
C GLN A 61 13.42 2.66 -3.33
N ASN A 62 14.66 2.25 -3.08
CA ASN A 62 15.85 2.78 -3.76
C ASN A 62 15.85 2.54 -5.28
N ASP A 63 15.12 1.53 -5.75
CA ASP A 63 14.95 1.20 -7.17
C ASP A 63 13.78 1.96 -7.83
N GLY A 64 13.12 2.86 -7.10
CA GLY A 64 11.99 3.66 -7.59
C GLY A 64 10.64 2.98 -7.48
N LYS A 65 10.57 1.72 -7.02
CA LYS A 65 9.30 1.04 -6.73
C LYS A 65 8.60 1.68 -5.54
N LEU A 66 7.28 1.55 -5.49
CA LEU A 66 6.43 2.16 -4.48
C LEU A 66 5.82 1.07 -3.62
N ILE A 67 5.91 1.25 -2.30
CA ILE A 67 5.22 0.39 -1.34
C ILE A 67 3.99 1.13 -0.84
N LEU A 68 2.82 0.52 -0.97
CA LEU A 68 1.57 0.96 -0.35
C LEU A 68 1.30 0.07 0.85
N ALA A 69 0.81 0.65 1.94
CA ALA A 69 0.33 -0.13 3.08
C ALA A 69 -1.00 0.40 3.61
N GLY A 70 -1.81 -0.52 4.13
CA GLY A 70 -3.06 -0.21 4.81
C GLY A 70 -3.75 -1.48 5.29
N HIS A 71 -5.00 -1.71 4.90
CA HIS A 71 -5.71 -2.94 5.22
C HIS A 71 -6.62 -3.44 4.10
N THR A 72 -6.94 -4.73 4.14
CA THR A 72 -7.91 -5.40 3.27
C THR A 72 -8.89 -6.18 4.13
N ARG A 73 -10.17 -6.20 3.76
CA ARG A 73 -11.18 -7.01 4.43
C ARG A 73 -11.00 -8.47 4.04
N THR A 74 -10.79 -9.34 5.04
CA THR A 74 -10.57 -10.79 4.87
C THR A 74 -11.31 -11.55 5.97
N GLY A 75 -12.10 -12.56 5.58
CA GLY A 75 -12.81 -13.38 6.55
C GLY A 75 -13.69 -12.57 7.51
N ALA A 76 -13.30 -12.53 8.80
CA ALA A 76 -14.05 -11.88 9.88
C ALA A 76 -13.62 -10.44 10.20
N GLY A 77 -12.49 -9.97 9.67
CA GLY A 77 -11.85 -8.71 10.09
C GLY A 77 -11.10 -8.02 8.94
N ASP A 78 -10.38 -6.96 9.27
CA ASP A 78 -9.41 -6.37 8.35
C ASP A 78 -8.01 -6.94 8.62
N ASP A 79 -7.26 -7.30 7.59
CA ASP A 79 -5.85 -7.70 7.71
C ASP A 79 -4.93 -6.61 7.16
N MET A 80 -3.70 -6.52 7.69
CA MET A 80 -2.71 -5.60 7.13
C MET A 80 -2.38 -6.02 5.70
N VAL A 81 -2.31 -5.04 4.80
CA VAL A 81 -1.91 -5.28 3.42
C VAL A 81 -0.76 -4.39 3.01
N ILE A 82 0.18 -4.98 2.26
CA ILE A 82 1.35 -4.34 1.71
C ILE A 82 1.45 -4.71 0.24
N SER A 83 1.22 -3.73 -0.62
CA SER A 83 1.27 -3.90 -2.07
C SER A 83 2.47 -3.16 -2.66
N ARG A 84 3.05 -3.70 -3.73
CA ARG A 84 4.15 -3.03 -4.44
C ARG A 84 3.77 -2.65 -5.87
N LEU A 85 4.01 -1.39 -6.22
CA LEU A 85 3.95 -0.89 -7.58
C LEU A 85 5.36 -0.69 -8.14
N ASN A 86 5.52 -0.90 -9.43
CA ASN A 86 6.64 -0.37 -10.19
C ASN A 86 6.59 1.17 -10.24
N ALA A 87 7.69 1.79 -10.65
CA ALA A 87 7.79 3.25 -10.71
C ALA A 87 6.75 3.91 -11.65
N ASP A 88 6.28 3.16 -12.66
CA ASP A 88 5.23 3.57 -13.60
C ASP A 88 3.80 3.32 -13.09
N GLY A 89 3.65 2.78 -11.88
CA GLY A 89 2.34 2.48 -11.26
C GLY A 89 1.75 1.12 -11.64
N SER A 90 2.40 0.34 -12.52
CA SER A 90 2.00 -1.05 -12.74
C SER A 90 2.26 -1.90 -11.49
N ILE A 91 1.46 -2.95 -11.26
CA ILE A 91 1.67 -3.88 -10.15
C ILE A 91 2.96 -4.65 -10.34
N ASP A 92 3.81 -4.69 -9.31
CA ASP A 92 4.96 -5.59 -9.29
C ASP A 92 4.53 -6.98 -8.81
N SER A 93 4.09 -7.82 -9.75
CA SER A 93 3.60 -9.17 -9.46
C SER A 93 4.64 -10.13 -8.86
N ALA A 94 5.93 -9.75 -8.85
CA ALA A 94 6.98 -10.50 -8.19
C ALA A 94 7.04 -10.25 -6.67
N TRP A 95 6.32 -9.24 -6.16
CA TRP A 95 6.18 -9.01 -4.72
C TRP A 95 5.13 -9.94 -4.13
N GLY A 96 5.50 -10.67 -3.07
CA GLY A 96 4.58 -11.55 -2.34
C GLY A 96 3.80 -12.47 -3.27
N THR A 97 2.48 -12.49 -3.13
CA THR A 97 1.57 -13.21 -4.02
C THR A 97 0.82 -12.21 -4.88
N GLY A 98 1.14 -12.16 -6.18
CA GLY A 98 0.40 -11.33 -7.13
C GLY A 98 0.59 -9.82 -6.96
N GLY A 99 1.60 -9.39 -6.19
CA GLY A 99 1.85 -7.98 -5.88
C GLY A 99 1.56 -7.60 -4.44
N ASP A 100 1.07 -8.54 -3.63
CA ASP A 100 0.56 -8.28 -2.28
C ASP A 100 1.17 -9.19 -1.21
N THR A 101 1.33 -8.65 -0.02
CA THR A 101 1.55 -9.39 1.23
C THR A 101 0.44 -9.02 2.20
N VAL A 102 -0.36 -10.00 2.60
CA VAL A 102 -1.41 -9.86 3.61
C VAL A 102 -0.92 -10.49 4.91
N VAL A 103 -1.08 -9.77 6.02
CA VAL A 103 -0.64 -10.21 7.35
C VAL A 103 -1.80 -10.12 8.33
N ASP A 104 -2.23 -11.31 8.76
CA ASP A 104 -3.11 -11.56 9.90
C ASP A 104 -2.20 -11.75 11.14
N PHE A 105 -2.27 -10.81 12.07
CA PHE A 105 -1.62 -10.89 13.38
C PHE A 105 -2.52 -11.57 14.42
N ALA A 106 -3.83 -11.34 14.35
CA ALA A 106 -4.81 -11.81 15.30
C ALA A 106 -6.19 -11.96 14.64
N SER A 107 -7.15 -12.52 15.38
CA SER A 107 -8.46 -12.90 14.82
C SER A 107 -9.41 -11.74 14.48
N SER A 108 -8.96 -10.49 14.44
CA SER A 108 -9.81 -9.30 14.26
C SER A 108 -9.08 -8.22 13.45
N ASP A 109 -9.36 -6.93 13.66
CA ASP A 109 -8.84 -5.87 12.80
C ASP A 109 -7.34 -5.61 13.03
N ASP A 110 -6.57 -5.77 11.97
CA ASP A 110 -5.16 -5.48 11.86
C ASP A 110 -4.94 -4.46 10.74
N ARG A 111 -4.39 -3.30 11.06
CA ARG A 111 -4.26 -2.21 10.07
C ARG A 111 -2.90 -1.57 10.10
N ALA A 112 -2.26 -1.50 8.93
CA ALA A 112 -1.05 -0.71 8.78
C ALA A 112 -1.39 0.78 8.83
N GLY A 113 -0.65 1.55 9.62
CA GLY A 113 -0.80 3.01 9.71
C GLY A 113 0.35 3.76 9.04
N VAL A 114 1.57 3.22 9.14
CA VAL A 114 2.78 3.86 8.64
C VAL A 114 3.76 2.82 8.11
N LEU A 115 4.66 3.25 7.23
CA LEU A 115 5.75 2.42 6.75
C LEU A 115 7.04 3.22 6.52
N ALA A 116 8.17 2.54 6.60
CA ALA A 116 9.50 3.10 6.34
C ALA A 116 10.36 2.10 5.57
N ILE A 117 11.20 2.62 4.66
CA ILE A 117 12.18 1.82 3.91
C ILE A 117 13.52 1.90 4.64
N GLN A 118 14.11 0.74 4.91
CA GLN A 118 15.43 0.61 5.51
C GLN A 118 16.53 0.74 4.44
N ALA A 119 17.74 1.11 4.84
CA ALA A 119 18.87 1.31 3.92
C ALA A 119 19.24 0.05 3.11
N ASP A 120 18.91 -1.14 3.63
CA ASP A 120 19.10 -2.43 2.97
C ASP A 120 17.93 -2.83 2.05
N GLY A 121 16.96 -1.92 1.84
CA GLY A 121 15.79 -2.12 0.98
C GLY A 121 14.61 -2.81 1.66
N ARG A 122 14.74 -3.26 2.92
CA ARG A 122 13.64 -3.88 3.67
C ARG A 122 12.56 -2.86 4.02
N VAL A 123 11.33 -3.34 4.16
CA VAL A 123 10.17 -2.51 4.51
C VAL A 123 9.81 -2.77 5.97
N LEU A 124 9.77 -1.73 6.79
CA LEU A 124 9.19 -1.78 8.13
C LEU A 124 7.77 -1.19 8.06
N VAL A 125 6.77 -1.93 8.53
CA VAL A 125 5.38 -1.49 8.58
C VAL A 125 4.89 -1.58 10.01
N ALA A 126 4.23 -0.52 10.48
CA ALA A 126 3.69 -0.46 11.83
C ALA A 126 2.24 0.01 11.82
N GLY A 127 1.50 -0.42 12.83
CA GLY A 127 0.08 -0.15 13.00
C GLY A 127 -0.43 -0.77 14.29
N TYR A 128 -1.65 -1.29 14.24
CA TYR A 128 -2.25 -2.00 15.36
C TYR A 128 -2.83 -3.33 14.91
N ALA A 129 -2.97 -4.23 15.88
CA ALA A 129 -3.68 -5.50 15.76
C ALA A 129 -4.69 -5.62 16.90
N THR A 130 -5.88 -6.12 16.61
CA THR A 130 -6.94 -6.27 17.62
C THR A 130 -6.93 -7.70 18.16
N THR A 131 -6.50 -7.84 19.41
CA THR A 131 -6.43 -9.12 20.13
C THR A 131 -7.65 -9.32 21.03
N ALA A 132 -7.73 -10.49 21.68
CA ALA A 132 -8.79 -10.78 22.65
C ALA A 132 -8.83 -9.80 23.85
N THR A 133 -7.76 -9.04 24.07
CA THR A 133 -7.63 -8.07 25.17
C THR A 133 -7.72 -6.61 24.74
N GLY A 134 -7.82 -6.32 23.43
CA GLY A 134 -7.91 -4.96 22.88
C GLY A 134 -6.93 -4.71 21.73
N GLU A 135 -6.76 -3.45 21.35
CA GLU A 135 -5.77 -3.05 20.33
C GLU A 135 -4.35 -3.04 20.93
N ASP A 136 -3.45 -3.76 20.29
CA ASP A 136 -2.02 -3.80 20.60
C ASP A 136 -1.20 -3.25 19.42
N PHE A 137 -0.02 -2.72 19.72
CA PHE A 137 0.92 -2.28 18.69
C PHE A 137 1.41 -3.48 17.86
N ALA A 138 1.39 -3.34 16.53
CA ALA A 138 1.86 -4.35 15.60
C ALA A 138 2.94 -3.80 14.67
N VAL A 139 3.98 -4.60 14.43
CA VAL A 139 5.08 -4.27 13.52
C VAL A 139 5.55 -5.50 12.76
N ILE A 140 5.71 -5.36 11.44
CA ILE A 140 6.36 -6.35 10.58
C ILE A 140 7.56 -5.74 9.87
N ARG A 141 8.52 -6.59 9.53
CA ARG A 141 9.61 -6.26 8.62
C ARG A 141 9.63 -7.24 7.46
N LEU A 142 9.45 -6.73 6.25
CA LEU A 142 9.40 -7.51 5.01
C LEU A 142 10.75 -7.47 4.28
N GLN A 143 11.05 -8.55 3.57
CA GLN A 143 12.19 -8.62 2.66
C GLN A 143 11.87 -7.87 1.36
N PRO A 144 12.88 -7.37 0.62
CA PRO A 144 12.69 -6.73 -0.69
C PRO A 144 12.12 -7.68 -1.74
#